data_AF-A0A4U0VYY9-F1
#
_entry.id   AF-A0A4U0VYY9-F1
#
_cell.length_a   1.000
_cell.length_b   1.000
_cell.length_c   1.000
_cell.angle_alpha   90.00
_cell.angle_beta   90.00
_cell.angle_gamma   90.00
#
_symmetry.space_group_name_H-M   'P 1'
#
loop_
_entity.id
_entity.type
_entity.pdbx_description
1 polymer ?
#
loop_
_entity_poly.entity_id
_entity_poly.type
_entity_poly.pdbx_seq_one_letter_code
_entity_poly.pdbx_strand_id
1 'polypeptide(L)'
;MVFSDIEQDVGGHHVYGSLEEVSDKYKYSHRDFNFYRRLLDLFAKGQDLSLLADTKQATGNGWDLDKWKFVPIAHRVYVEQPDIKWYIFLEADAYMGWSNLLEVLSKFDPDKPWYLGATHFYGDVAFAHGGMGYIISNGAMRMLDTIWNPQNIARWERRTAAGCCGDVELAAVLQEAGVNITGIPGLYGESLSWFEWDEGK
;
A
#
# COMPACT_ATOMS: atom_id res chain seq x y z
N MET A 1 11.18 0.99 5.44
CA MET A 1 10.54 2.19 6.04
C MET A 1 9.23 1.72 6.67
N VAL A 2 8.80 2.32 7.78
CA VAL A 2 7.54 1.97 8.44
C VAL A 2 6.59 3.16 8.30
N PHE A 3 5.38 2.93 7.83
CA PHE A 3 4.38 3.97 7.63
C PHE A 3 3.20 3.77 8.59
N SER A 4 2.61 4.87 9.03
CA SER A 4 1.33 4.83 9.74
C SER A 4 0.46 6.04 9.37
N ASP A 5 -0.74 6.12 9.92
CA ASP A 5 -1.62 7.26 9.66
C ASP A 5 -1.03 8.57 10.23
N ILE A 6 -0.20 8.51 11.27
CA ILE A 6 0.51 9.67 11.83
C ILE A 6 2.03 9.46 11.80
N GLU A 7 2.78 10.54 11.56
CA GLU A 7 4.23 10.56 11.72
C GLU A 7 4.63 10.62 13.20
N GLN A 8 5.49 9.70 13.65
CA GLN A 8 5.92 9.61 15.05
C GLN A 8 7.19 8.76 15.22
N ASP A 9 7.89 8.94 16.33
CA ASP A 9 8.99 8.06 16.73
C ASP A 9 8.48 7.02 17.75
N VAL A 10 8.59 5.73 17.41
CA VAL A 10 8.16 4.61 18.26
C VAL A 10 9.32 3.67 18.51
N GLY A 11 9.69 3.48 19.77
CA GLY A 11 10.74 2.52 20.15
C GLY A 11 12.10 2.80 19.51
N GLY A 12 12.43 4.07 19.21
CA GLY A 12 13.68 4.46 18.53
C GLY A 12 13.64 4.32 17.01
N HIS A 13 12.49 3.98 16.43
CA HIS A 13 12.27 3.94 14.98
C HIS A 13 11.36 5.07 14.55
N HIS A 14 11.75 5.75 13.47
CA HIS A 14 10.91 6.75 12.84
C HIS A 14 9.82 6.08 12.01
N VAL A 15 8.57 6.47 12.26
CA VAL A 15 7.37 6.03 11.54
C VAL A 15 6.87 7.20 10.71
N TYR A 16 6.85 7.03 9.40
CA TYR A 16 6.50 8.05 8.42
C TYR A 16 4.97 8.19 8.27
N GLY A 17 4.47 9.41 8.04
CA GLY A 17 3.06 9.63 7.73
C GLY A 17 2.70 9.16 6.32
N SER A 18 1.79 8.20 6.23
CA SER A 18 1.32 7.60 4.97
C SER A 18 0.47 8.54 4.10
N LEU A 19 -0.06 9.61 4.69
CA LEU A 19 -1.07 10.48 4.07
C LEU A 19 -0.56 11.90 3.82
N GLU A 20 0.70 12.19 4.12
CA GLU A 20 1.27 13.55 4.01
C GLU A 20 1.15 14.11 2.59
N GLU A 21 1.42 13.28 1.59
CA GLU A 21 1.44 13.66 0.17
C GLU A 21 0.04 13.75 -0.47
N VAL A 22 -1.01 13.31 0.24
CA VAL A 22 -2.38 13.52 -0.23
C VAL A 22 -2.71 15.01 -0.17
N SER A 23 -3.36 15.53 -1.19
CA SER A 23 -3.68 16.95 -1.29
C SER A 23 -4.62 17.42 -0.17
N ASP A 24 -4.37 18.63 0.30
CA ASP A 24 -5.16 19.29 1.35
C ASP A 24 -6.65 19.35 1.01
N LYS A 25 -6.98 19.44 -0.28
CA LYS A 25 -8.36 19.34 -0.76
C LYS A 25 -9.06 18.09 -0.22
N TYR A 26 -8.44 16.91 -0.33
CA TYR A 26 -9.06 15.68 0.15
C TYR A 26 -8.88 15.50 1.66
N LYS A 27 -7.67 15.76 2.19
CA LYS A 27 -7.38 15.61 3.63
C LYS A 27 -8.33 16.41 4.53
N TYR A 28 -8.73 17.61 4.11
CA TYR A 28 -9.57 18.48 4.94
C TYR A 28 -11.05 18.50 4.58
N SER A 29 -11.46 18.00 3.41
CA SER A 29 -12.88 18.08 2.99
C SER A 29 -13.53 16.73 2.68
N HIS A 30 -12.75 15.68 2.37
CA HIS A 30 -13.33 14.39 2.02
C HIS A 30 -13.73 13.59 3.26
N ARG A 31 -14.81 12.81 3.14
CA ARG A 31 -15.39 12.02 4.24
C ARG A 31 -14.46 10.91 4.73
N ASP A 32 -13.68 10.32 3.82
CA ASP A 32 -12.74 9.23 4.13
C ASP A 32 -11.67 9.68 5.16
N PHE A 33 -11.38 10.99 5.19
CA PHE A 33 -10.45 11.59 6.15
C PHE A 33 -11.10 12.01 7.47
N ASN A 34 -12.37 11.66 7.73
CA ASN A 34 -13.01 11.90 9.03
C ASN A 34 -12.24 11.21 10.17
N PHE A 35 -11.83 9.96 9.96
CA PHE A 35 -11.01 9.22 10.91
C PHE A 35 -9.67 9.93 11.13
N TYR A 36 -8.96 10.24 10.05
CA TYR A 36 -7.66 10.92 10.10
C TYR A 36 -7.70 12.24 10.88
N ARG A 37 -8.71 13.08 10.62
CA ARG A 37 -8.86 14.37 11.34
C ARG A 37 -9.14 14.17 12.83
N ARG A 38 -9.94 13.18 13.21
CA ARG A 38 -10.16 12.83 14.63
C ARG A 38 -8.88 12.29 15.28
N LEU A 39 -8.13 11.48 14.54
CA LEU A 39 -6.85 10.93 14.96
C LEU A 39 -5.84 12.05 15.25
N LEU A 40 -5.68 13.01 14.33
CA LEU A 40 -4.82 14.18 14.54
C LEU A 40 -5.26 15.03 15.75
N ASP A 41 -6.56 15.25 15.94
CA ASP A 41 -7.08 16.04 17.07
C ASP A 41 -6.78 15.39 18.42
N LEU A 42 -7.00 14.07 18.56
CA LEU A 42 -6.69 13.34 19.78
C LEU A 42 -5.18 13.29 20.04
N PHE A 43 -4.39 13.03 19.00
CA PHE A 43 -2.93 13.01 19.09
C PHE A 43 -2.37 14.37 19.53
N ALA A 44 -2.83 15.46 18.92
CA ALA A 44 -2.41 16.82 19.28
C ALA A 44 -2.78 17.21 20.72
N LYS A 45 -3.83 16.61 21.28
CA LYS A 45 -4.27 16.81 22.68
C LYS A 45 -3.61 15.84 23.67
N GLY A 46 -2.76 14.92 23.21
CA GLY A 46 -2.18 13.87 24.04
C GLY A 46 -3.23 12.96 24.68
N GLN A 47 -4.37 12.77 24.01
CA GLN A 47 -5.48 11.95 24.50
C GLN A 47 -5.29 10.48 24.14
N ASP A 48 -6.01 9.62 24.86
CA ASP A 48 -6.02 8.18 24.60
C ASP A 48 -6.60 7.88 23.21
N LEU A 49 -5.78 7.31 22.34
CA LEU A 49 -6.18 6.93 20.99
C LEU A 49 -7.12 5.71 20.97
N SER A 50 -7.24 4.97 22.09
CA SER A 50 -8.23 3.90 22.23
C SER A 50 -9.68 4.41 22.06
N LEU A 51 -9.90 5.72 22.20
CA LEU A 51 -11.18 6.37 21.91
C LEU A 51 -11.57 6.33 20.43
N LEU A 52 -10.64 5.96 19.54
CA LEU A 52 -10.88 5.71 18.13
C LEU A 52 -11.16 4.23 17.83
N ALA A 53 -11.05 3.35 18.82
CA ALA A 53 -11.35 1.93 18.64
C ALA A 53 -12.78 1.79 18.13
N ASP A 54 -12.92 1.04 17.04
CA ASP A 54 -14.14 0.99 16.26
C ASP A 54 -15.25 0.29 17.04
N THR A 55 -16.11 1.09 17.70
CA THR A 55 -17.45 0.62 18.07
C THR A 55 -18.24 0.56 16.77
N LYS A 56 -18.96 -0.55 16.48
CA LYS A 56 -19.69 -0.90 15.23
C LYS A 56 -20.60 0.17 14.57
N GLN A 57 -20.62 1.40 15.07
CA GLN A 57 -21.39 2.57 14.64
C GLN A 57 -20.55 3.75 14.13
N ALA A 58 -19.22 3.68 14.07
CA ALA A 58 -18.44 4.75 13.44
C ALA A 58 -18.67 4.74 11.93
N THR A 59 -19.12 5.86 11.38
CA THR A 59 -19.14 6.12 9.94
C THR A 59 -17.81 6.80 9.57
N GLY A 60 -17.05 6.25 8.62
CA GLY A 60 -15.72 6.76 8.23
C GLY A 60 -14.61 5.98 8.93
N ASN A 61 -14.41 4.74 8.47
CA ASN A 61 -13.53 3.76 9.15
C ASN A 61 -12.08 3.91 8.67
N GLY A 62 -11.14 3.32 9.40
CA GLY A 62 -9.74 3.22 8.96
C GLY A 62 -9.62 2.58 7.57
N TRP A 63 -10.55 1.69 7.20
CA TRP A 63 -10.62 1.09 5.87
C TRP A 63 -10.90 2.09 4.74
N ASP A 64 -11.78 3.06 4.96
CA ASP A 64 -12.08 4.09 3.95
C ASP A 64 -10.86 5.00 3.70
N LEU A 65 -10.05 5.21 4.74
CA LEU A 65 -8.82 5.99 4.69
C LEU A 65 -7.68 5.21 4.01
N ASP A 66 -7.67 3.88 4.17
CA ASP A 66 -6.55 3.03 3.78
C ASP A 66 -6.23 3.08 2.28
N LYS A 67 -7.26 3.16 1.44
CA LYS A 67 -7.10 3.28 -0.03
C LYS A 67 -6.25 4.47 -0.48
N TRP A 68 -6.10 5.50 0.36
CA TRP A 68 -5.35 6.71 0.05
C TRP A 68 -3.83 6.57 0.21
N LYS A 69 -3.36 5.45 0.77
CA LYS A 69 -1.95 5.26 1.15
C LYS A 69 -1.08 4.66 0.04
N PHE A 70 -1.66 3.78 -0.78
CA PHE A 70 -0.89 2.92 -1.70
C PHE A 70 -0.04 3.68 -2.71
N VAL A 71 -0.67 4.59 -3.46
CA VAL A 71 0.02 5.39 -4.51
C VAL A 71 1.10 6.31 -3.93
N PRO A 72 0.82 7.17 -2.93
CA PRO A 72 1.84 8.06 -2.38
C PRO A 72 2.96 7.30 -1.65
N ILE A 73 2.65 6.26 -0.88
CA ILE A 73 3.70 5.45 -0.23
C ILE A 73 4.63 4.85 -1.29
N ALA A 74 4.11 4.27 -2.37
CA ALA A 74 4.92 3.65 -3.42
C ALA A 74 5.91 4.64 -4.06
N HIS A 75 5.48 5.87 -4.32
CA HIS A 75 6.37 6.90 -4.87
C HIS A 75 7.35 7.45 -3.84
N ARG A 76 6.88 7.74 -2.61
CA ARG A 76 7.72 8.25 -1.53
C ARG A 76 8.89 7.32 -1.22
N VAL A 77 8.65 6.01 -1.10
CA VAL A 77 9.75 5.07 -0.83
C VAL A 77 10.78 5.02 -1.96
N TYR A 78 10.34 5.21 -3.22
CA TYR A 78 11.25 5.28 -4.36
C TYR A 78 12.08 6.57 -4.34
N VAL A 79 11.45 7.73 -4.10
CA VAL A 79 12.16 9.02 -4.03
C VAL A 79 13.18 9.03 -2.89
N GLU A 80 12.84 8.46 -1.74
CA GLU A 80 13.74 8.42 -0.58
C GLU A 80 14.86 7.38 -0.74
N GLN A 81 14.67 6.33 -1.53
CA GLN A 81 15.61 5.21 -1.68
C GLN A 81 15.76 4.74 -3.13
N PRO A 82 16.14 5.61 -4.09
CA PRO A 82 16.02 5.35 -5.53
C PRO A 82 16.90 4.23 -6.07
N ASP A 83 17.94 3.82 -5.32
CA ASP A 83 18.90 2.79 -5.75
C ASP A 83 18.51 1.36 -5.30
N ILE A 84 17.37 1.20 -4.63
CA ILE A 84 16.89 -0.11 -4.16
C ILE A 84 16.41 -0.97 -5.34
N LYS A 85 16.87 -2.22 -5.41
CA LYS A 85 16.51 -3.17 -6.48
C LYS A 85 15.04 -3.59 -6.45
N TRP A 86 14.52 -3.83 -5.25
CA TRP A 86 13.20 -4.39 -5.01
C TRP A 86 12.50 -3.65 -3.87
N TYR A 87 11.35 -3.06 -4.16
CA TYR A 87 10.47 -2.42 -3.17
C TYR A 87 9.39 -3.42 -2.80
N ILE A 88 9.39 -3.83 -1.54
CA ILE A 88 8.50 -4.86 -1.00
C ILE A 88 7.52 -4.19 -0.05
N PHE A 89 6.23 -4.34 -0.33
CA PHE A 89 5.15 -3.73 0.46
C PHE A 89 4.40 -4.82 1.20
N LEU A 90 4.26 -4.65 2.51
CA LEU A 90 3.59 -5.56 3.41
C LEU A 90 2.75 -4.79 4.42
N GLU A 91 1.57 -5.31 4.71
CA GLU A 91 0.69 -4.82 5.77
C GLU A 91 1.08 -5.44 7.12
N ALA A 92 0.61 -4.84 8.23
CA ALA A 92 1.06 -5.18 9.58
C ALA A 92 0.62 -6.57 10.06
N ASP A 93 -0.36 -7.18 9.40
CA ASP A 93 -0.89 -8.51 9.65
C ASP A 93 -0.34 -9.58 8.69
N ALA A 94 0.64 -9.22 7.84
CA ALA A 94 1.31 -10.13 6.92
C ALA A 94 2.65 -10.64 7.45
N TYR A 95 3.02 -11.87 7.07
CA TYR A 95 4.33 -12.46 7.33
C TYR A 95 5.02 -12.88 6.03
N MET A 96 6.35 -12.75 5.99
CA MET A 96 7.16 -13.04 4.82
C MET A 96 8.26 -14.07 5.10
N GLY A 97 8.24 -15.17 4.34
CA GLY A 97 9.34 -16.12 4.28
C GLY A 97 10.50 -15.57 3.46
N TRP A 98 11.48 -14.94 4.12
CA TRP A 98 12.57 -14.21 3.45
C TRP A 98 13.36 -15.04 2.44
N SER A 99 13.75 -16.28 2.79
CA SER A 99 14.50 -17.16 1.89
C SER A 99 13.73 -17.48 0.61
N ASN A 100 12.43 -17.74 0.71
CA ASN A 100 11.56 -18.04 -0.42
C ASN A 100 11.42 -16.82 -1.33
N LEU A 101 11.24 -15.63 -0.73
CA LEU A 101 11.18 -14.39 -1.49
C LEU A 101 12.46 -14.18 -2.30
N LEU A 102 13.63 -14.32 -1.69
CA LEU A 102 14.91 -14.15 -2.38
C LEU A 102 15.08 -15.16 -3.54
N GLU A 103 14.64 -16.40 -3.36
CA GLU A 103 14.66 -17.40 -4.42
C GLU A 103 13.76 -17.01 -5.59
N VAL A 104 12.55 -16.51 -5.32
CA VAL A 104 11.64 -16.03 -6.37
C VAL A 104 12.24 -14.81 -7.09
N LEU A 105 12.70 -13.80 -6.35
CA LEU A 105 13.27 -12.57 -6.93
C LEU A 105 14.54 -12.82 -7.73
N SER A 106 15.31 -13.88 -7.43
CA SER A 106 16.51 -14.24 -8.20
C SER A 106 16.23 -14.59 -9.67
N LYS A 107 14.97 -14.87 -10.01
CA LYS A 107 14.52 -15.22 -11.37
C LYS A 107 14.19 -14.00 -12.22
N PHE A 108 14.19 -12.81 -11.64
CA PHE A 108 13.79 -11.56 -12.30
C PHE A 108 14.94 -10.55 -12.31
N ASP A 109 15.01 -9.79 -13.39
CA ASP A 109 15.92 -8.66 -13.52
C ASP A 109 15.27 -7.40 -12.90
N PRO A 110 15.81 -6.83 -11.80
CA PRO A 110 15.22 -5.68 -11.12
C PRO A 110 15.23 -4.39 -11.96
N ASP A 111 16.01 -4.31 -13.03
CA ASP A 111 16.02 -3.16 -13.93
C ASP A 111 14.88 -3.19 -14.96
N LYS A 112 14.22 -4.34 -15.11
CA LYS A 112 13.00 -4.50 -15.92
C LYS A 112 11.75 -4.16 -15.10
N PRO A 113 10.66 -3.70 -15.75
CA PRO A 113 9.47 -3.22 -15.05
C PRO A 113 8.57 -4.35 -14.56
N TRP A 114 8.94 -4.94 -13.44
CA TRP A 114 8.13 -5.92 -12.73
C TRP A 114 7.27 -5.29 -11.64
N TYR A 115 5.98 -5.61 -11.69
CA TYR A 115 5.04 -5.53 -10.59
C TYR A 115 4.58 -6.96 -10.28
N LEU A 116 5.00 -7.50 -9.13
CA LEU A 116 4.82 -8.91 -8.77
C LEU A 116 3.83 -9.03 -7.61
N GLY A 117 2.94 -10.01 -7.69
CA GLY A 117 2.01 -10.31 -6.61
C GLY A 117 1.10 -11.50 -6.90
N ALA A 118 0.15 -11.75 -6.00
CA ALA A 118 -0.96 -12.66 -6.26
C ALA A 118 -2.02 -11.95 -7.12
N THR A 119 -2.16 -12.34 -8.38
CA THR A 119 -3.04 -11.66 -9.33
C THR A 119 -4.52 -11.83 -8.98
N HIS A 120 -5.20 -10.71 -8.79
CA HIS A 120 -6.65 -10.58 -8.63
C HIS A 120 -7.20 -9.62 -9.67
N PHE A 121 -8.53 -9.57 -9.80
CA PHE A 121 -9.22 -8.74 -10.79
C PHE A 121 -10.35 -7.93 -10.13
N TYR A 122 -10.41 -6.65 -10.47
CA TYR A 122 -11.52 -5.76 -10.12
C TYR A 122 -11.99 -5.05 -11.39
N GLY A 123 -13.12 -5.50 -11.93
CA GLY A 123 -13.51 -5.14 -13.30
C GLY A 123 -12.41 -5.58 -14.28
N ASP A 124 -11.89 -4.64 -15.07
CA ASP A 124 -10.83 -4.89 -16.05
C ASP A 124 -9.41 -4.69 -15.49
N VAL A 125 -9.27 -4.32 -14.21
CA VAL A 125 -7.95 -4.07 -13.60
C VAL A 125 -7.43 -5.35 -12.96
N ALA A 126 -6.32 -5.87 -13.49
CA ALA A 126 -5.51 -6.89 -12.83
C ALA A 126 -4.57 -6.25 -11.80
N PHE A 127 -4.60 -6.71 -10.54
CA PHE A 127 -3.89 -6.10 -9.42
C PHE A 127 -3.33 -7.13 -8.43
N ALA A 128 -2.38 -6.72 -7.59
CA ALA A 128 -1.88 -7.52 -6.48
C ALA A 128 -2.62 -7.09 -5.20
N HIS A 129 -3.21 -8.04 -4.49
CA HIS A 129 -3.97 -7.77 -3.27
C HIS A 129 -3.05 -7.28 -2.14
N GLY A 130 -3.38 -6.12 -1.53
CA GLY A 130 -2.55 -5.48 -0.49
C GLY A 130 -2.15 -6.39 0.67
N GLY A 131 -3.13 -7.05 1.29
CA GLY A 131 -2.91 -7.97 2.43
C GLY A 131 -2.07 -9.22 2.13
N MET A 132 -1.82 -9.58 0.87
CA MET A 132 -0.90 -10.68 0.51
C MET A 132 0.54 -10.18 0.30
N GLY A 133 0.74 -8.87 0.31
CA GLY A 133 1.97 -8.22 -0.08
C GLY A 133 2.18 -8.17 -1.59
N TYR A 134 2.99 -7.21 -2.02
CA TYR A 134 3.38 -7.06 -3.42
C TYR A 134 4.79 -6.51 -3.53
N ILE A 135 5.43 -6.77 -4.68
CA ILE A 135 6.79 -6.32 -4.96
C ILE A 135 6.78 -5.48 -6.24
N ILE A 136 7.49 -4.35 -6.21
CA ILE A 136 7.73 -3.51 -7.38
C ILE A 136 9.24 -3.42 -7.58
N SER A 137 9.69 -3.73 -8.79
CA SER A 137 11.10 -3.58 -9.19
C SER A 137 11.53 -2.11 -9.30
N ASN A 138 12.83 -1.85 -9.25
CA ASN A 138 13.35 -0.52 -9.54
C ASN A 138 12.96 -0.02 -10.93
N GLY A 139 13.04 -0.90 -11.95
CA GLY A 139 12.62 -0.57 -13.31
C GLY A 139 11.18 -0.06 -13.39
N ALA A 140 10.27 -0.69 -12.65
CA ALA A 140 8.86 -0.26 -12.60
C ALA A 140 8.68 1.06 -11.84
N MET A 141 9.39 1.25 -10.72
CA MET A 141 9.32 2.51 -9.97
C MET A 141 9.85 3.71 -10.78
N ARG A 142 10.94 3.51 -11.55
CA ARG A 142 11.42 4.54 -12.49
C ARG A 142 10.35 4.93 -13.51
N MET A 143 9.62 3.96 -14.04
CA MET A 143 8.52 4.22 -14.99
C MET A 143 7.37 4.98 -14.32
N LEU A 144 6.98 4.59 -13.10
CA LEU A 144 6.00 5.35 -12.30
C LEU A 144 6.43 6.80 -12.10
N ASP A 145 7.68 7.03 -11.71
CA ASP A 145 8.25 8.35 -11.48
C ASP A 145 8.21 9.24 -12.74
N THR A 146 8.42 8.68 -13.93
CA THR A 146 8.35 9.45 -15.19
C THR A 146 6.97 10.06 -15.47
N ILE A 147 5.91 9.48 -14.92
CA ILE A 147 4.54 10.00 -15.06
C ILE A 147 4.05 10.72 -13.79
N TRP A 148 4.92 10.90 -12.79
CA TRP A 148 4.58 11.56 -11.54
C TRP A 148 4.57 13.10 -11.70
N ASN A 149 3.41 13.65 -12.00
CA ASN A 149 3.20 15.09 -12.17
C ASN A 149 1.86 15.55 -11.56
N PRO A 150 1.70 16.86 -11.27
CA PRO A 150 0.50 17.36 -10.59
C PRO A 150 -0.82 17.02 -11.29
N GLN A 151 -0.84 16.96 -12.63
CA GLN A 151 -2.05 16.64 -13.39
C GLN A 151 -2.46 15.17 -13.22
N ASN A 152 -1.50 14.26 -13.26
CA ASN A 152 -1.72 12.84 -13.03
C ASN A 152 -2.09 12.56 -11.57
N ILE A 153 -1.37 13.15 -10.61
CA ILE A 153 -1.67 13.03 -9.16
C ILE A 153 -3.12 13.46 -8.88
N ALA A 154 -3.54 14.63 -9.36
CA ALA A 154 -4.90 15.10 -9.18
C ALA A 154 -5.96 14.21 -9.84
N ARG A 155 -5.62 13.48 -10.91
CA ARG A 155 -6.49 12.48 -11.54
C ARG A 155 -6.58 11.22 -10.68
N TRP A 156 -5.45 10.71 -10.21
CA TRP A 156 -5.38 9.51 -9.36
C TRP A 156 -6.14 9.73 -8.05
N GLU A 157 -5.92 10.85 -7.35
CA GLU A 157 -6.68 11.18 -6.14
C GLU A 157 -8.19 11.26 -6.38
N ARG A 158 -8.62 11.75 -7.55
CA ARG A 158 -10.04 11.76 -7.93
C ARG A 158 -10.58 10.34 -8.12
N ARG A 159 -9.81 9.43 -8.71
CA ARG A 159 -10.20 8.02 -8.83
C ARG A 159 -10.20 7.33 -7.48
N THR A 160 -9.17 7.54 -6.64
CA THR A 160 -9.12 7.04 -5.26
C THR A 160 -10.35 7.47 -4.47
N ALA A 161 -10.75 8.74 -4.58
CA ALA A 161 -11.96 9.25 -3.92
C ALA A 161 -13.23 8.49 -4.32
N ALA A 162 -13.37 8.15 -5.60
CA ALA A 162 -14.54 7.47 -6.16
C ALA A 162 -14.47 5.93 -6.06
N GLY A 163 -13.27 5.37 -5.92
CA GLY A 163 -13.01 3.93 -5.89
C GLY A 163 -13.10 3.32 -4.50
N CYS A 164 -13.05 1.98 -4.47
CA CYS A 164 -13.11 1.21 -3.22
C CYS A 164 -11.75 1.02 -2.56
N CYS A 165 -10.69 0.87 -3.36
CA CYS A 165 -9.55 0.07 -2.96
C CYS A 165 -8.24 0.69 -3.48
N GLY A 166 -7.23 0.82 -2.61
CA GLY A 166 -5.98 1.51 -2.94
C GLY A 166 -5.01 0.65 -3.76
N ASP A 167 -5.02 -0.65 -3.55
CA ASP A 167 -4.26 -1.63 -4.34
C ASP A 167 -4.72 -1.70 -5.80
N VAL A 168 -6.04 -1.64 -6.04
CA VAL A 168 -6.62 -1.51 -7.38
C VAL A 168 -6.19 -0.21 -8.05
N GLU A 169 -6.21 0.92 -7.31
CA GLU A 169 -5.77 2.20 -7.85
C GLU A 169 -4.26 2.19 -8.17
N LEU A 170 -3.42 1.65 -7.28
CA LEU A 170 -1.99 1.51 -7.51
C LEU A 170 -1.71 0.68 -8.77
N ALA A 171 -2.42 -0.44 -8.95
CA ALA A 171 -2.29 -1.23 -10.17
C ALA A 171 -2.70 -0.45 -11.41
N ALA A 172 -3.80 0.31 -11.37
CA ALA A 172 -4.21 1.17 -12.50
C ALA A 172 -3.18 2.26 -12.81
N VAL A 173 -2.56 2.87 -11.79
CA VAL A 173 -1.47 3.86 -11.94
C VAL A 173 -0.23 3.22 -12.56
N LEU A 174 0.16 2.02 -12.12
CA LEU A 174 1.28 1.27 -12.70
C LEU A 174 1.01 0.87 -14.15
N GLN A 175 -0.22 0.47 -14.50
CA GLN A 175 -0.61 0.19 -15.88
C GLN A 175 -0.49 1.44 -16.77
N GLU A 176 -0.88 2.62 -16.28
CA GLU A 176 -0.67 3.89 -16.98
C GLU A 176 0.82 4.20 -17.20
N ALA A 177 1.70 3.76 -16.29
CA ALA A 177 3.15 3.84 -16.45
C ALA A 177 3.72 2.79 -17.42
N GLY A 178 2.89 1.86 -17.92
CA GLY A 178 3.31 0.76 -18.79
C GLY A 178 3.74 -0.51 -18.05
N VAL A 179 3.39 -0.65 -16.77
CA VAL A 179 3.75 -1.77 -15.90
C VAL A 179 2.51 -2.60 -15.56
N ASN A 180 2.41 -3.80 -16.12
CA ASN A 180 1.34 -4.74 -15.80
C ASN A 180 1.77 -5.70 -14.69
N ILE A 181 0.80 -6.22 -13.93
CA ILE A 181 1.07 -7.25 -12.93
C ILE A 181 1.58 -8.54 -13.58
N THR A 182 2.55 -9.16 -12.92
CA THR A 182 3.02 -10.52 -13.16
C THR A 182 2.73 -11.36 -11.92
N GLY A 183 1.92 -12.41 -12.11
CA GLY A 183 1.60 -13.35 -11.04
C GLY A 183 2.81 -14.16 -10.61
N ILE A 184 3.03 -14.29 -9.30
CA ILE A 184 4.06 -15.17 -8.72
C ILE A 184 3.47 -16.15 -7.71
N PRO A 185 4.02 -17.37 -7.56
CA PRO A 185 3.58 -18.30 -6.54
C PRO A 185 4.07 -17.89 -5.15
N GLY A 186 3.49 -18.46 -4.09
CA GLY A 186 4.00 -18.33 -2.73
C GLY A 186 3.43 -17.15 -1.93
N LEU A 187 2.45 -16.42 -2.47
CA LEU A 187 1.69 -15.39 -1.79
C LEU A 187 0.28 -15.90 -1.53
N TYR A 188 -0.14 -15.91 -0.27
CA TYR A 188 -1.40 -16.51 0.17
C TYR A 188 -2.10 -15.54 1.13
N GLY A 189 -3.40 -15.33 0.94
CA GLY A 189 -4.22 -14.53 1.88
C GLY A 189 -5.11 -15.39 2.78
N GLU A 190 -4.99 -16.72 2.71
CA GLU A 190 -5.72 -17.62 3.59
C GLU A 190 -4.99 -17.80 4.91
N SER A 191 -5.77 -17.95 5.99
CA SER A 191 -5.21 -18.26 7.31
C SER A 191 -4.52 -19.62 7.28
N LEU A 192 -3.43 -19.76 8.04
CA LEU A 192 -2.73 -21.04 8.25
C LEU A 192 -3.66 -22.16 8.71
N SER A 193 -4.79 -21.82 9.34
CA SER A 193 -5.83 -22.78 9.75
C SER A 193 -6.54 -23.49 8.59
N TRP A 194 -6.43 -22.97 7.36
CA TRP A 194 -7.01 -23.58 6.16
C TRP A 194 -6.09 -24.60 5.49
N PHE A 195 -4.82 -24.64 5.87
CA PHE A 195 -3.92 -25.69 5.38
C PHE A 195 -4.24 -27.00 6.08
N GLU A 196 -4.82 -27.94 5.33
CA GLU A 196 -4.85 -29.34 5.74
C GLU A 196 -3.42 -29.88 5.68
N TRP A 197 -2.82 -30.09 6.84
CA TRP A 197 -1.53 -30.74 6.96
C TRP A 197 -1.71 -32.23 6.70
N ASP A 198 -1.36 -32.67 5.49
CA ASP A 198 -1.16 -34.10 5.24
C ASP A 198 0.15 -34.51 5.92
N GLU A 199 0.05 -35.32 6.98
CA GLU A 199 1.22 -35.86 7.69
C GLU A 199 2.03 -36.83 6.83
N GLY A 200 1.61 -37.13 5.59
CA GLY A 200 2.39 -37.89 4.62
C GLY A 200 2.71 -39.29 5.14
N LYS A 201 1.74 -40.19 5.07
CA LYS A 201 1.97 -41.64 5.24
C LYS A 201 2.54 -42.26 3.97
#